data_AF-A0A319DNN4-F1
#
_entry.id   AF-A0A319DNN4-F1
#
_cell.length_a   1.000
_cell.length_b   1.000
_cell.length_c   1.000
_cell.angle_alpha   90.00
_cell.angle_beta   90.00
_cell.angle_gamma   90.00
#
_symmetry.space_group_name_H-M   'P 1'
#
loop_
_entity.id
_entity.type
_entity.pdbx_description
1 polymer ?
#
loop_
_entity_poly.entity_id
_entity_poly.type
_entity_poly.pdbx_seq_one_letter_code
_entity_poly.pdbx_strand_id
1 'polypeptide(L)'
;MKQDTGILVASADPGCGKSVLAKYLIDHQLPKLSATICYFFFKDQDQNTLKQALCALLHQLFIHKPSLIRHVKPEYDGNGPQLVNIQSSLENILENVCRDPEAGSVIFVLDALDECKTSELESFISILRSPLYKEESGFGKVKFLLTSRPYRDIMSAFRGLVDNFPYIHIPGENKSEEISQEVNQVIKYRVSQLVREKGLAGDIRDHLEKRLLQISHRTYLWVYLVFDYLEKQDFWRTKKGIDGPID
;
A
#
# COMPACT_ATOMS: atom_id res chain seq x y z
N MET A 1 -6.70 -0.92 -24.89
CA MET A 1 -5.82 -2.08 -25.15
C MET A 1 -5.71 -2.86 -23.85
N LYS A 2 -5.96 -4.18 -23.85
CA LYS A 2 -5.81 -5.01 -22.65
C LYS A 2 -4.31 -5.32 -22.49
N GLN A 3 -3.62 -4.62 -21.60
CA GLN A 3 -2.25 -4.96 -21.25
C GLN A 3 -2.25 -6.26 -20.45
N ASP A 4 -1.52 -7.26 -20.93
CA ASP A 4 -1.48 -8.61 -20.37
C ASP A 4 -0.36 -8.75 -19.30
N THR A 5 0.71 -7.97 -19.41
CA THR A 5 1.74 -7.79 -18.38
C THR A 5 1.94 -6.30 -18.10
N GLY A 6 2.41 -5.93 -16.90
CA GLY A 6 2.74 -4.54 -16.61
C GLY A 6 2.94 -4.21 -15.13
N ILE A 7 3.63 -3.10 -14.89
CA ILE A 7 3.91 -2.59 -13.56
C ILE A 7 3.17 -1.25 -13.41
N LEU A 8 2.53 -1.04 -12.26
CA LEU A 8 1.94 0.23 -11.87
C LEU A 8 2.59 0.66 -10.55
N VAL A 9 3.20 1.85 -10.54
CA VAL A 9 3.77 2.45 -9.34
C VAL A 9 2.85 3.57 -8.86
N ALA A 10 2.31 3.43 -7.64
CA ALA A 10 1.50 4.44 -6.99
C ALA A 10 2.25 5.02 -5.79
N SER A 11 2.68 6.28 -5.87
CA SER A 11 3.29 6.95 -4.73
C SER A 11 2.28 7.84 -4.00
N ALA A 12 2.40 7.94 -2.69
CA ALA A 12 1.66 8.94 -1.92
C ALA A 12 2.41 9.36 -0.66
N ASP A 13 2.13 10.57 -0.21
CA ASP A 13 2.66 11.07 1.07
C ASP A 13 2.17 10.23 2.27
N PRO A 14 2.83 10.31 3.44
CA PRO A 14 2.35 9.66 4.66
C PRO A 14 0.91 10.05 5.00
N GLY A 15 0.13 9.12 5.55
CA GLY A 15 -1.26 9.39 5.96
C GLY A 15 -2.29 9.45 4.83
N CYS A 16 -1.88 9.42 3.55
CA CYS A 16 -2.78 9.56 2.40
C CYS A 16 -3.52 8.26 2.00
N GLY A 17 -3.61 7.29 2.92
CA GLY A 17 -4.39 6.07 2.70
C GLY A 17 -3.83 5.06 1.71
N LYS A 18 -2.52 5.03 1.40
CA LYS A 18 -1.89 4.04 0.50
C LYS A 18 -2.28 2.59 0.82
N SER A 19 -2.07 2.18 2.07
CA SER A 19 -2.38 0.82 2.52
C SER A 19 -3.88 0.55 2.53
N VAL A 20 -4.71 1.56 2.81
CA VAL A 20 -6.18 1.47 2.71
C VAL A 20 -6.60 1.25 1.26
N LEU A 21 -6.01 1.99 0.32
CA LEU A 21 -6.23 1.82 -1.11
C LEU A 21 -5.77 0.42 -1.59
N ALA A 22 -4.57 -0.01 -1.21
CA ALA A 22 -4.05 -1.33 -1.56
C ALA A 22 -4.98 -2.44 -1.04
N LYS A 23 -5.40 -2.35 0.22
CA LYS A 23 -6.33 -3.31 0.83
C LYS A 23 -7.69 -3.31 0.14
N TYR A 24 -8.25 -2.14 -0.14
CA TYR A 24 -9.52 -2.00 -0.87
C TYR A 24 -9.44 -2.64 -2.26
N LEU A 25 -8.33 -2.44 -2.98
CA LEU A 25 -8.13 -3.05 -4.29
C LEU A 25 -8.08 -4.58 -4.19
N ILE A 26 -7.31 -5.12 -3.23
CA ILE A 26 -7.19 -6.56 -2.98
C ILE A 26 -8.55 -7.19 -2.63
N ASP A 27 -9.34 -6.54 -1.78
CA ASP A 27 -10.59 -7.13 -1.26
C ASP A 27 -11.78 -6.97 -2.22
N HIS A 28 -11.81 -5.91 -3.03
CA HIS A 28 -13.04 -5.53 -3.74
C HIS A 28 -12.89 -5.34 -5.24
N GLN A 29 -11.71 -5.04 -5.77
CA GLN A 29 -11.56 -4.71 -7.20
C GLN A 29 -10.81 -5.78 -7.97
N LEU A 30 -9.63 -6.18 -7.48
CA LEU A 30 -8.80 -7.19 -8.13
C LEU A 30 -9.46 -8.57 -8.22
N PRO A 31 -10.27 -9.06 -7.24
CA PRO A 31 -10.93 -10.35 -7.36
C PRO A 31 -11.88 -10.47 -8.56
N LYS A 32 -12.34 -9.34 -9.10
CA LYS A 32 -13.18 -9.28 -10.30
C LYS A 32 -12.41 -9.59 -11.59
N LEU A 33 -11.09 -9.64 -11.57
CA LEU A 33 -10.23 -9.74 -12.76
C LEU A 33 -9.86 -11.18 -13.17
N SER A 34 -10.48 -12.21 -12.58
CA SER A 34 -10.16 -13.63 -12.87
C SER A 34 -8.66 -13.93 -12.86
N ALA A 35 -7.95 -13.38 -11.87
CA ALA A 35 -6.51 -13.51 -11.69
C ALA A 35 -6.20 -13.97 -10.26
N THR A 36 -5.09 -14.68 -10.10
CA THR A 36 -4.55 -15.01 -8.78
C THR A 36 -3.96 -13.74 -8.16
N ILE A 37 -4.36 -13.39 -6.95
CA ILE A 37 -3.87 -12.18 -6.26
C ILE A 37 -2.94 -12.63 -5.15
N CYS A 38 -1.72 -12.10 -5.15
CA CYS A 38 -0.75 -12.33 -4.09
C CYS A 38 -0.27 -10.98 -3.60
N TYR A 39 -0.17 -10.81 -2.29
CA TYR A 39 0.17 -9.50 -1.73
C TYR A 39 1.13 -9.59 -0.56
N PHE A 40 1.86 -8.50 -0.33
CA PHE A 40 2.69 -8.32 0.85
C PHE A 40 2.67 -6.85 1.27
N PHE A 41 2.53 -6.63 2.58
CA PHE A 41 2.56 -5.30 3.16
C PHE A 41 3.89 -5.16 3.88
N PHE A 42 4.75 -4.28 3.36
CA PHE A 42 5.99 -3.97 4.07
C PHE A 42 5.64 -3.20 5.34
N LYS A 43 6.40 -3.52 6.39
CA LYS A 43 6.29 -2.86 7.68
C LYS A 43 7.67 -2.77 8.30
N ASP A 44 8.11 -1.55 8.59
CA ASP A 44 9.43 -1.34 9.18
C ASP A 44 9.61 -2.17 10.48
N GLN A 45 10.83 -2.64 10.69
CA GLN A 45 11.29 -3.48 11.82
C GLN A 45 10.67 -4.88 11.97
N ASP A 46 9.65 -5.24 11.19
CA ASP A 46 8.90 -6.51 11.32
C ASP A 46 8.92 -7.30 10.00
N GLN A 47 8.45 -6.66 8.92
CA GLN A 47 8.26 -7.23 7.59
C GLN A 47 8.98 -6.36 6.55
N ASN A 48 10.30 -6.19 6.71
CA ASN A 48 11.09 -5.21 5.94
C ASN A 48 12.12 -5.81 4.98
N THR A 49 12.10 -7.13 4.78
CA THR A 49 13.03 -7.80 3.85
C THR A 49 12.32 -8.32 2.60
N LEU A 50 13.02 -8.28 1.47
CA LEU A 50 12.56 -8.82 0.21
C LEU A 50 12.35 -10.33 0.29
N LYS A 51 13.19 -11.03 1.07
CA LYS A 51 13.04 -12.48 1.29
C LYS A 51 11.68 -12.82 1.91
N GLN A 52 11.25 -12.07 2.92
CA GLN A 52 9.92 -12.26 3.52
C GLN A 52 8.82 -12.02 2.48
N ALA A 53 8.94 -10.97 1.66
CA ALA A 53 7.99 -10.68 0.59
C ALA A 53 7.93 -11.82 -0.43
N LEU A 54 9.07 -12.25 -0.98
CA LEU A 54 9.15 -13.33 -1.97
C LEU A 54 8.58 -14.65 -1.42
N CYS A 55 8.95 -15.03 -0.19
CA CYS A 55 8.39 -16.21 0.47
C CYS A 55 6.87 -16.11 0.62
N ALA A 56 6.34 -14.96 1.06
CA ALA A 56 4.92 -14.76 1.23
C ALA A 56 4.15 -14.79 -0.10
N LEU A 57 4.71 -14.18 -1.15
CA LEU A 57 4.11 -14.18 -2.49
C LEU A 57 4.09 -15.59 -3.08
N LEU A 58 5.22 -16.31 -3.04
CA LEU A 58 5.34 -17.69 -3.51
C LEU A 58 4.39 -18.63 -2.76
N HIS A 59 4.34 -18.51 -1.43
CA HIS A 59 3.44 -19.29 -0.60
C HIS A 59 1.97 -19.09 -0.99
N GLN A 60 1.52 -17.84 -1.14
CA GLN A 60 0.16 -17.54 -1.60
C GLN A 60 -0.11 -18.11 -2.99
N LEU A 61 0.86 -17.99 -3.91
CA LEU A 61 0.74 -18.50 -5.27
C LEU A 61 0.59 -20.02 -5.29
N PHE A 62 1.37 -20.74 -4.48
CA PHE A 62 1.29 -22.20 -4.38
C PHE A 62 0.01 -22.69 -3.71
N ILE A 63 -0.58 -21.93 -2.77
CA ILE A 63 -1.91 -22.23 -2.23
C ILE A 63 -2.97 -22.20 -3.35
N HIS A 64 -2.92 -21.20 -4.22
CA HIS A 64 -3.88 -21.06 -5.31
C HIS A 64 -3.60 -21.99 -6.49
N LYS A 65 -2.31 -22.31 -6.73
CA LYS A 65 -1.83 -23.10 -7.86
C LYS A 65 -0.79 -24.14 -7.37
N PRO A 66 -1.23 -25.23 -6.72
CA PRO A 66 -0.32 -26.19 -6.10
C PRO A 66 0.63 -26.88 -7.09
N SER A 67 0.24 -27.03 -8.36
CA SER A 67 1.08 -27.65 -9.39
C SER A 67 2.40 -26.90 -9.63
N LEU A 68 2.43 -25.59 -9.36
CA LEU A 68 3.61 -24.74 -9.53
C LEU A 68 4.72 -25.03 -8.50
N ILE A 69 4.42 -25.77 -7.43
CA ILE A 69 5.43 -26.16 -6.42
C ILE A 69 6.60 -26.95 -7.04
N ARG A 70 6.38 -27.59 -8.21
CA ARG A 70 7.42 -28.29 -8.96
C ARG A 70 8.64 -27.41 -9.30
N HIS A 71 8.44 -26.10 -9.42
CA HIS A 71 9.51 -25.11 -9.68
C HIS A 71 10.42 -24.86 -8.48
N VAL A 72 10.02 -25.28 -7.27
CA VAL A 72 10.86 -25.17 -6.06
C VAL A 72 11.93 -26.26 -6.04
N LYS A 73 11.62 -27.43 -6.61
CA LYS A 73 12.47 -28.63 -6.51
C LYS A 73 13.91 -28.42 -7.00
N PRO A 74 14.17 -27.81 -8.18
CA PRO A 74 15.54 -27.64 -8.67
C PRO A 74 16.43 -26.84 -7.72
N GLU A 75 15.88 -25.77 -7.12
CA GLU A 75 16.58 -24.93 -6.17
C GLU A 75 16.71 -25.60 -4.78
N TYR A 76 15.70 -26.39 -4.39
CA TYR A 76 15.70 -27.11 -3.12
C TYR A 76 16.68 -28.29 -3.12
N ASP A 77 16.86 -29.00 -4.25
CA ASP A 77 17.76 -30.14 -4.33
C ASP A 77 19.23 -29.73 -4.07
N GLY A 78 19.61 -28.49 -4.40
CA GLY A 78 20.95 -27.93 -4.13
C GLY A 78 21.10 -27.22 -2.78
N ASN A 79 20.06 -26.51 -2.32
CA ASN A 79 20.14 -25.62 -1.14
C ASN A 79 19.46 -26.19 0.11
N GLY A 80 18.63 -27.22 -0.05
CA GLY A 80 17.82 -27.81 1.01
C GLY A 80 16.94 -26.79 1.73
N PRO A 81 16.73 -26.96 3.05
CA PRO A 81 15.93 -26.03 3.85
C PRO A 81 16.46 -24.59 3.88
N GLN A 82 17.73 -24.36 3.54
CA GLN A 82 18.33 -23.02 3.52
C GLN A 82 17.89 -22.19 2.31
N LEU A 83 17.20 -22.79 1.35
CA LEU A 83 16.63 -22.13 0.18
C LEU A 83 15.89 -20.83 0.52
N VAL A 84 15.06 -20.85 1.57
CA VAL A 84 14.25 -19.68 1.98
C VAL A 84 15.09 -18.49 2.46
N ASN A 85 16.37 -18.71 2.75
CA ASN A 85 17.32 -17.67 3.15
C ASN A 85 18.12 -17.11 1.98
N ILE A 86 18.05 -17.74 0.80
CA ILE A 86 18.80 -17.39 -0.40
C ILE A 86 17.89 -16.58 -1.33
N GLN A 87 18.11 -15.27 -1.35
CA GLN A 87 17.28 -14.35 -2.12
C GLN A 87 17.26 -14.70 -3.62
N SER A 88 18.43 -14.89 -4.25
CA SER A 88 18.55 -15.20 -5.68
C SER A 88 17.78 -16.46 -6.09
N SER A 89 17.73 -17.47 -5.22
CA SER A 89 16.95 -18.69 -5.50
C SER A 89 15.45 -18.45 -5.43
N LEU A 90 14.98 -17.64 -4.46
CA LEU A 90 13.57 -17.23 -4.41
C LEU A 90 13.16 -16.40 -5.63
N GLU A 91 14.04 -15.49 -6.07
CA GLU A 91 13.85 -14.69 -7.28
C GLU A 91 13.73 -15.60 -8.51
N ASN A 92 14.63 -16.58 -8.67
CA ASN A 92 14.58 -17.55 -9.78
C ASN A 92 13.31 -18.41 -9.75
N ILE A 93 12.87 -18.86 -8.56
CA ILE A 93 11.61 -19.61 -8.44
C ILE A 93 10.43 -18.74 -8.89
N LEU A 94 10.35 -17.50 -8.41
CA LEU A 94 9.27 -16.59 -8.81
C LEU A 94 9.27 -16.38 -10.33
N GLU A 95 10.44 -16.20 -10.92
CA GLU A 95 10.63 -16.04 -12.35
C GLU A 95 10.11 -17.25 -13.15
N ASN A 96 10.52 -18.46 -12.75
CA ASN A 96 10.12 -19.70 -13.42
C ASN A 96 8.63 -19.99 -13.26
N VAL A 97 8.07 -19.71 -12.08
CA VAL A 97 6.63 -19.86 -11.84
C VAL A 97 5.83 -18.87 -12.68
N CYS A 98 6.28 -17.62 -12.82
CA CYS A 98 5.61 -16.62 -13.64
C CYS A 98 5.64 -16.93 -15.15
N ARG A 99 6.66 -17.67 -15.61
CA ARG A 99 6.77 -18.14 -17.00
C ARG A 99 5.85 -19.32 -17.31
N ASP A 100 5.45 -20.08 -16.29
CA ASP A 100 4.63 -21.28 -16.47
C ASP A 100 3.20 -20.90 -16.89
N PRO A 101 2.69 -21.41 -18.03
CA PRO A 101 1.31 -21.16 -18.45
C PRO A 101 0.26 -21.56 -17.41
N GLU A 102 0.54 -22.54 -16.54
CA GLU A 102 -0.36 -22.96 -15.46
C GLU A 102 -0.57 -21.87 -14.39
N ALA A 103 0.36 -20.92 -14.28
CA ALA A 103 0.19 -19.75 -13.40
C ALA A 103 -1.01 -18.90 -13.82
N GLY A 104 -1.28 -18.82 -15.14
CA GLY A 104 -2.36 -18.00 -15.68
C GLY A 104 -2.09 -16.51 -15.50
N SER A 105 -3.12 -15.75 -15.10
CA SER A 105 -2.95 -14.34 -14.74
C SER A 105 -2.70 -14.19 -13.26
N VAL A 106 -1.65 -13.45 -12.91
CA VAL A 106 -1.23 -13.22 -11.52
C VAL A 106 -1.05 -11.72 -11.31
N ILE A 107 -1.57 -11.21 -10.20
CA ILE A 107 -1.41 -9.82 -9.77
C ILE A 107 -0.70 -9.81 -8.42
N PHE A 108 0.50 -9.24 -8.40
CA PHE A 108 1.28 -9.00 -7.21
C PHE A 108 1.02 -7.60 -6.68
N VAL A 109 0.66 -7.47 -5.41
CA VAL A 109 0.47 -6.18 -4.74
C VAL A 109 1.50 -6.04 -3.63
N LEU A 110 2.38 -5.06 -3.74
CA LEU A 110 3.40 -4.75 -2.74
C LEU A 110 3.14 -3.36 -2.19
N ASP A 111 2.70 -3.31 -0.94
CA ASP A 111 2.39 -2.04 -0.26
C ASP A 111 3.57 -1.56 0.58
N ALA A 112 3.78 -0.23 0.59
CA ALA A 112 4.79 0.45 1.40
C ALA A 112 6.25 0.00 1.12
N LEU A 113 6.63 -0.13 -0.16
CA LEU A 113 8.01 -0.48 -0.55
C LEU A 113 9.09 0.43 0.04
N ASP A 114 8.73 1.64 0.48
CA ASP A 114 9.63 2.53 1.22
C ASP A 114 10.10 1.99 2.58
N GLU A 115 9.38 1.03 3.13
CA GLU A 115 9.72 0.36 4.39
C GLU A 115 10.57 -0.90 4.16
N CYS A 116 10.89 -1.23 2.90
CA CYS A 116 11.87 -2.27 2.57
C CYS A 116 13.30 -1.74 2.78
N LYS A 117 14.21 -2.61 3.26
CA LYS A 117 15.63 -2.26 3.40
C LYS A 117 16.20 -1.79 2.05
N THR A 118 16.80 -0.60 2.06
CA THR A 118 17.36 0.05 0.86
C THR A 118 18.36 -0.85 0.11
N SER A 119 19.13 -1.67 0.83
CA SER A 119 20.10 -2.61 0.24
C SER A 119 19.46 -3.73 -0.59
N GLU A 120 18.19 -4.06 -0.33
CA GLU A 120 17.46 -5.13 -1.02
C GLU A 120 16.53 -4.58 -2.12
N LEU A 121 16.15 -3.29 -2.02
CA LEU A 121 15.24 -2.63 -2.97
C LEU A 121 15.81 -2.59 -4.40
N GLU A 122 17.10 -2.31 -4.58
CA GLU A 122 17.73 -2.29 -5.91
C GLU A 122 17.70 -3.68 -6.58
N SER A 123 17.94 -4.74 -5.81
CA SER A 123 17.83 -6.12 -6.30
C SER A 123 16.40 -6.40 -6.76
N PHE A 124 15.42 -6.02 -5.94
CA PHE A 124 14.01 -6.21 -6.29
C PHE A 124 13.62 -5.49 -7.58
N ILE A 125 14.02 -4.22 -7.72
CA ILE A 125 13.74 -3.41 -8.89
C ILE A 125 14.42 -4.01 -10.13
N SER A 126 15.61 -4.60 -9.98
CA SER A 126 16.29 -5.27 -11.09
C SER A 126 15.48 -6.46 -11.64
N ILE A 127 14.82 -7.22 -10.76
CA ILE A 127 13.89 -8.29 -11.16
C ILE A 127 12.71 -7.72 -11.92
N LEU A 128 12.11 -6.63 -11.40
CA LEU A 128 10.97 -5.96 -12.03
C LEU A 128 11.31 -5.41 -13.42
N ARG A 129 12.58 -5.08 -13.68
CA ARG A 129 13.08 -4.67 -15.01
C ARG A 129 13.26 -5.84 -15.97
N SER A 130 13.17 -7.08 -15.51
CA SER A 130 13.30 -8.27 -16.35
C SER A 130 12.34 -8.19 -17.54
N PRO A 131 12.78 -8.58 -18.76
CA PRO A 131 11.94 -8.57 -19.95
C PRO A 131 10.62 -9.33 -19.79
N LEU A 132 10.55 -10.25 -18.83
CA LEU A 132 9.34 -11.02 -18.54
C LEU A 132 8.14 -10.17 -18.17
N TYR A 133 8.37 -9.06 -17.47
CA TYR A 133 7.31 -8.16 -17.04
C TYR A 133 7.03 -7.06 -18.07
N LYS A 134 7.64 -7.15 -19.25
CA LYS A 134 7.34 -6.30 -20.42
C LYS A 134 6.30 -6.96 -21.30
N GLU A 135 5.56 -6.14 -22.05
CA GLU A 135 4.42 -6.56 -22.88
C GLU A 135 4.77 -7.58 -23.98
N GLU A 136 6.02 -7.59 -24.44
CA GLU A 136 6.46 -8.36 -25.62
C GLU A 136 6.82 -9.82 -25.33
N SER A 137 6.80 -10.24 -24.07
CA SER A 137 7.42 -11.51 -23.65
C SER A 137 6.59 -12.74 -23.98
N GLY A 138 5.28 -12.62 -24.26
CA GLY A 138 4.40 -13.75 -24.62
C GLY A 138 4.20 -14.81 -23.53
N PHE A 139 4.82 -14.61 -22.36
CA PHE A 139 4.67 -15.46 -21.16
C PHE A 139 3.49 -14.97 -20.30
N GLY A 140 3.16 -15.70 -19.22
CA GLY A 140 1.97 -15.52 -18.39
C GLY A 140 1.63 -14.06 -18.02
N LYS A 141 0.33 -13.80 -17.75
CA LYS A 141 -0.21 -12.45 -17.55
C LYS A 141 0.09 -11.92 -16.14
N VAL A 142 1.34 -11.52 -15.91
CA VAL A 142 1.82 -11.04 -14.61
C VAL A 142 1.76 -9.52 -14.50
N LYS A 143 1.14 -9.03 -13.44
CA LYS A 143 1.00 -7.60 -13.14
C LYS A 143 1.52 -7.28 -11.76
N PHE A 144 2.13 -6.11 -11.61
CA PHE A 144 2.56 -5.58 -10.31
C PHE A 144 1.85 -4.27 -10.00
N LEU A 145 1.31 -4.16 -8.79
CA LEU A 145 0.90 -2.92 -8.17
C LEU A 145 1.84 -2.64 -7.01
N LEU A 146 2.61 -1.57 -7.11
CA LEU A 146 3.62 -1.18 -6.15
C LEU A 146 3.20 0.12 -5.50
N THR A 147 3.13 0.19 -4.18
CA THR A 147 2.91 1.44 -3.46
C THR A 147 4.15 1.85 -2.68
N SER A 148 4.39 3.16 -2.59
CA SER A 148 5.53 3.69 -1.83
C SER A 148 5.35 5.17 -1.46
N ARG A 149 6.18 5.70 -0.57
CA ARG A 149 6.36 7.14 -0.40
C ARG A 149 7.27 7.70 -1.50
N PRO A 150 7.08 8.97 -1.91
CA PRO A 150 7.89 9.61 -2.96
C PRO A 150 9.27 10.05 -2.45
N TYR A 151 9.96 9.23 -1.64
CA TYR A 151 11.30 9.55 -1.16
C TYR A 151 12.30 9.55 -2.31
N ARG A 152 13.26 10.47 -2.26
CA ARG A 152 14.19 10.69 -3.38
C ARG A 152 14.94 9.42 -3.77
N ASP A 153 15.41 8.65 -2.79
CA ASP A 153 16.21 7.46 -3.04
C ASP A 153 15.36 6.37 -3.70
N ILE A 154 14.12 6.19 -3.26
CA ILE A 154 13.15 5.27 -3.84
C ILE A 154 12.76 5.69 -5.26
N MET A 155 12.47 6.97 -5.46
CA MET A 155 12.14 7.50 -6.77
C MET A 155 13.32 7.41 -7.74
N SER A 156 14.55 7.51 -7.22
CA SER A 156 15.75 7.30 -8.02
C SER A 156 15.92 5.84 -8.44
N ALA A 157 15.68 4.91 -7.52
CA ALA A 157 15.66 3.47 -7.79
C ALA A 157 14.55 3.12 -8.80
N PHE A 158 13.38 3.76 -8.70
CA PHE A 158 12.28 3.59 -9.64
C PHE A 158 12.42 4.36 -10.95
N ARG A 159 13.39 5.26 -11.14
CA ARG A 159 13.47 6.10 -12.34
C ARG A 159 13.38 5.28 -13.63
N GLY A 160 14.18 4.21 -13.75
CA GLY A 160 14.12 3.32 -14.91
C GLY A 160 12.84 2.47 -15.04
N LEU A 161 12.03 2.34 -13.98
CA LEU A 161 10.70 1.74 -14.05
C LEU A 161 9.65 2.79 -14.46
N VAL A 162 9.66 3.97 -13.84
CA VAL A 162 8.70 5.05 -14.11
C VAL A 162 8.81 5.58 -15.54
N ASP A 163 10.01 5.53 -16.15
CA ASP A 163 10.19 5.88 -17.56
C ASP A 163 9.49 4.90 -18.53
N ASN A 164 9.28 3.64 -18.10
CA ASN A 164 8.75 2.55 -18.93
C ASN A 164 7.34 2.09 -18.52
N PHE A 165 6.85 2.51 -17.35
CA PHE A 165 5.64 2.00 -16.74
C PHE A 165 4.79 3.12 -16.13
N PRO A 166 3.45 2.96 -16.08
CA PRO A 166 2.56 3.93 -15.46
C PRO A 166 2.96 4.27 -14.02
N TYR A 167 3.06 5.58 -13.76
CA TYR A 167 3.30 6.14 -12.43
C TYR A 167 2.18 7.10 -12.05
N ILE A 168 1.62 6.90 -10.87
CA ILE A 168 0.59 7.76 -10.30
C ILE A 168 1.13 8.33 -8.99
N HIS A 169 1.13 9.65 -8.85
CA HIS A 169 1.41 10.32 -7.59
C HIS A 169 0.10 10.84 -6.99
N ILE A 170 -0.22 10.37 -5.80
CA ILE A 170 -1.32 10.88 -4.97
C ILE A 170 -0.71 11.92 -4.03
N PRO A 171 -0.92 13.22 -4.28
CA PRO A 171 -0.32 14.26 -3.47
C PRO A 171 -0.90 14.25 -2.06
N GLY A 172 -0.06 14.66 -1.09
CA GLY A 172 -0.51 14.86 0.27
C GLY A 172 -1.62 15.89 0.39
N GLU A 173 -2.45 15.71 1.41
CA GLU A 173 -3.64 16.52 1.67
C GLU A 173 -3.32 18.01 1.92
N ASN A 174 -2.08 18.28 2.32
CA ASN A 174 -1.56 19.64 2.56
C ASN A 174 -0.99 20.30 1.28
N LYS A 175 -0.87 19.54 0.20
CA LYS A 175 -0.29 20.00 -1.08
C LYS A 175 -1.36 20.24 -2.15
N SER A 176 -2.60 19.77 -1.93
CA SER A 176 -3.74 20.01 -2.81
C SER A 176 -4.80 20.82 -2.08
N GLU A 177 -5.14 22.00 -2.62
CA GLU A 177 -6.19 22.85 -2.06
C GLU A 177 -7.57 22.17 -2.12
N GLU A 178 -7.81 21.37 -3.16
CA GLU A 178 -9.03 20.57 -3.31
C GLU A 178 -9.16 19.53 -2.18
N ILE A 179 -8.07 18.80 -1.89
CA ILE A 179 -8.08 17.79 -0.81
C ILE A 179 -8.24 18.47 0.56
N SER A 180 -7.59 19.62 0.77
CA SER A 180 -7.77 20.38 2.01
C SER A 180 -9.24 20.83 2.20
N GLN A 181 -9.92 21.23 1.12
CA GLN A 181 -11.34 21.56 1.15
C GLN A 181 -12.21 20.34 1.46
N GLU A 182 -11.91 19.17 0.90
CA GLU A 182 -12.60 17.92 1.23
C GLU A 182 -12.43 17.53 2.70
N VAL A 183 -11.21 17.61 3.24
CA VAL A 183 -10.92 17.36 4.67
C VAL A 183 -11.75 18.29 5.56
N ASN A 184 -11.91 19.57 5.17
CA ASN A 184 -12.76 20.50 5.90
C ASN A 184 -14.22 20.03 5.92
N GLN A 185 -14.75 19.46 4.83
CA GLN A 185 -16.10 18.91 4.81
C GLN A 185 -16.24 17.69 5.73
N VAL A 186 -15.23 16.81 5.74
CA VAL A 186 -15.22 15.64 6.64
C VAL A 186 -15.17 16.07 8.10
N ILE A 187 -14.38 17.09 8.45
CA ILE A 187 -14.38 17.67 9.81
C ILE A 187 -15.79 18.15 10.16
N LYS A 188 -16.41 18.99 9.33
CA LYS A 188 -17.77 19.52 9.58
C LYS A 188 -18.80 18.42 9.79
N TYR A 189 -18.73 17.38 8.96
CA TYR A 189 -19.59 16.22 9.06
C TYR A 189 -19.37 15.45 10.39
N ARG A 190 -18.11 15.15 10.73
CA ARG A 190 -17.76 14.42 11.96
C ARG A 190 -18.08 15.21 13.22
N VAL A 191 -17.88 16.54 13.23
CA VAL A 191 -18.33 17.42 14.33
C VAL A 191 -19.84 17.32 14.50
N SER A 192 -20.59 17.42 13.41
CA SER A 192 -22.05 17.35 13.45
C SER A 192 -22.56 15.99 13.95
N GLN A 193 -21.87 14.91 13.56
CA GLN A 193 -22.15 13.56 14.06
C GLN A 193 -21.87 13.44 15.57
N LEU A 194 -20.69 13.88 16.02
CA LEU A 194 -20.28 13.84 17.43
C LEU A 194 -21.24 14.63 18.33
N VAL A 195 -21.65 15.81 17.89
CA VAL A 195 -22.62 16.67 18.59
C VAL A 195 -23.97 15.98 18.76
N ARG A 196 -24.44 15.31 17.71
CA ARG A 196 -25.71 14.57 17.74
C ARG A 196 -25.63 13.36 18.67
N GLU A 197 -24.56 12.58 18.59
CA GLU A 197 -24.40 11.33 19.36
C GLU A 197 -24.28 11.57 20.86
N LYS A 198 -23.62 12.66 21.27
CA LYS A 198 -23.39 12.98 22.68
C LYS A 198 -24.23 14.17 23.19
N GLY A 199 -25.18 14.66 22.39
CA GLY A 199 -26.17 15.66 22.81
C GLY A 199 -25.60 17.04 23.15
N LEU A 200 -24.69 17.55 22.33
CA LEU A 200 -24.04 18.85 22.55
C LEU A 200 -24.89 20.04 22.17
N ALA A 201 -24.63 21.16 22.87
CA ALA A 201 -25.13 22.46 22.49
C ALA A 201 -24.45 22.99 21.21
N GLY A 202 -25.18 23.82 20.46
CA GLY A 202 -24.70 24.36 19.18
C GLY A 202 -23.48 25.28 19.31
N ASP A 203 -23.32 25.96 20.44
CA ASP A 203 -22.16 26.81 20.70
C ASP A 203 -20.86 26.00 20.86
N ILE A 204 -20.97 24.75 21.31
CA ILE A 204 -19.85 23.80 21.38
C ILE A 204 -19.52 23.28 19.98
N ARG A 205 -20.53 22.99 19.15
CA ARG A 205 -20.33 22.62 17.73
C ARG A 205 -19.50 23.68 17.01
N ASP A 206 -19.92 24.94 17.10
CA ASP A 206 -19.27 26.04 16.37
C ASP A 206 -17.83 26.28 16.86
N HIS A 207 -17.61 26.15 18.18
CA HIS A 207 -16.27 26.26 18.77
C HIS A 207 -15.34 25.15 18.30
N LEU A 208 -15.82 23.90 18.30
CA LEU A 208 -15.04 22.73 17.93
C LEU A 208 -14.75 22.72 16.42
N GLU A 209 -15.73 23.04 15.59
CA GLU A 209 -15.53 23.24 14.15
C GLU A 209 -14.49 24.33 13.87
N LYS A 210 -14.62 25.50 14.51
CA LYS A 210 -13.66 26.61 14.34
C LYS A 210 -12.24 26.22 14.75
N ARG A 211 -12.07 25.56 15.89
CA ARG A 211 -10.75 25.12 16.40
C ARG A 211 -10.11 24.10 15.46
N LEU A 212 -10.84 23.05 15.09
CA LEU A 212 -10.31 22.02 14.19
C LEU A 212 -9.98 22.60 12.80
N LEU A 213 -10.77 23.54 12.29
CA LEU A 213 -10.51 24.22 11.02
C LEU A 213 -9.39 25.28 11.07
N GLN A 214 -8.84 25.60 12.24
CA GLN A 214 -7.67 26.48 12.38
C GLN A 214 -6.32 25.73 12.37
N ILE A 215 -6.32 24.42 12.61
CA ILE A 215 -5.09 23.63 12.72
C ILE A 215 -4.46 23.45 11.33
N SER A 216 -3.18 23.79 11.15
CA SER A 216 -2.50 23.56 9.88
C SER A 216 -2.20 22.08 9.66
N HIS A 217 -1.96 21.70 8.40
CA HIS A 217 -1.47 20.38 8.03
C HIS A 217 -2.36 19.16 8.35
N ARG A 218 -3.69 19.34 8.34
CA ARG A 218 -4.68 18.31 8.67
C ARG A 218 -4.71 17.19 7.62
N THR A 219 -4.61 15.95 8.09
CA THR A 219 -4.76 14.75 7.25
C THR A 219 -6.03 13.96 7.64
N TYR A 220 -6.52 13.06 6.80
CA TYR A 220 -7.63 12.15 7.12
C TYR A 220 -7.28 11.27 8.32
N LEU A 221 -6.02 10.85 8.44
CA LEU A 221 -5.53 10.13 9.62
C LEU A 221 -5.61 11.01 10.88
N TRP A 222 -5.19 12.28 10.79
CA TRP A 222 -5.32 13.21 11.90
C TRP A 222 -6.78 13.41 12.31
N VAL A 223 -7.68 13.60 11.34
CA VAL A 223 -9.13 13.69 11.61
C VAL A 223 -9.62 12.42 12.31
N TYR A 224 -9.26 11.24 11.81
CA TYR A 224 -9.62 9.98 12.45
C TYR A 224 -9.15 9.90 13.90
N LEU A 225 -7.87 10.19 14.17
CA LEU A 225 -7.28 10.13 15.51
C LEU A 225 -7.91 11.12 16.49
N VAL A 226 -8.13 12.36 16.06
CA VAL A 226 -8.75 13.39 16.90
C VAL A 226 -10.18 13.00 17.24
N PHE A 227 -10.96 12.52 16.27
CA PHE A 227 -12.34 12.11 16.56
C PHE A 227 -12.41 10.81 17.38
N ASP A 228 -11.54 9.82 17.14
CA ASP A 228 -11.44 8.63 18.00
C ASP A 228 -11.12 9.01 19.46
N TYR A 229 -10.21 9.98 19.65
CA TYR A 229 -9.93 10.53 20.97
C TYR A 229 -11.16 11.24 21.57
N LEU A 230 -11.79 12.17 20.85
CA LEU A 230 -12.94 12.95 21.33
C LEU A 230 -14.18 12.07 21.62
N GLU A 231 -14.37 10.99 20.88
CA GLU A 231 -15.42 10.00 21.10
C GLU A 231 -15.20 9.24 22.43
N LYS A 232 -13.95 9.00 22.83
CA LYS A 232 -13.61 8.29 24.08
C LYS A 232 -13.62 9.15 25.34
N GLN A 233 -13.63 10.48 25.23
CA GLN A 233 -13.62 11.38 26.39
C GLN A 233 -15.02 11.81 26.84
N ASP A 234 -15.27 11.81 28.15
CA ASP A 234 -16.58 12.19 28.74
C ASP A 234 -16.67 13.67 29.17
N PHE A 235 -15.57 14.42 29.16
CA PHE A 235 -15.48 15.74 29.83
C PHE A 235 -15.81 16.97 28.97
N TRP A 236 -16.20 16.81 27.70
CA TRP A 236 -16.23 17.92 26.73
C TRP A 236 -17.49 18.80 26.70
N ARG A 237 -18.20 18.92 27.84
CA ARG A 237 -19.43 19.73 27.95
C ARG A 237 -19.20 21.23 28.09
N THR A 238 -17.95 21.69 28.03
CA THR A 238 -17.58 23.11 28.14
C THR A 238 -16.44 23.45 27.19
N LYS A 239 -16.36 24.71 26.75
CA LYS A 239 -15.31 25.20 25.86
C LYS A 239 -13.90 24.93 26.40
N LYS A 240 -13.69 25.11 27.72
CA LYS A 240 -12.41 24.78 28.40
C LYS A 240 -12.05 23.30 28.37
N GLY A 241 -13.04 22.40 28.39
CA GLY A 241 -12.80 20.96 28.26
C GLY A 241 -12.44 20.53 26.83
N ILE A 242 -12.67 21.38 25.84
CA ILE A 242 -12.34 21.10 24.43
C ILE A 242 -10.94 21.62 24.09
N ASP A 243 -10.51 22.69 24.74
CA ASP A 243 -9.22 23.32 24.46
C ASP A 243 -8.02 22.48 24.94
N GLY A 244 -8.15 21.75 26.06
CA GLY A 244 -7.06 20.93 26.62
C GLY A 244 -6.52 19.79 25.73
N PRO A 245 -7.37 19.01 25.03
CA PRO A 245 -6.91 17.91 24.17
C PRO A 245 -6.62 18.28 22.71
N ILE A 246 -6.88 19.52 22.28
CA ILE A 246 -6.76 19.95 20.87
C ILE A 246 -5.49 20.79 20.63
N ASP A 247 -4.72 21.09 21.67
CA ASP A 247 -3.34 21.65 21.58
C ASP A 247 -2.29 20.54 21.39
#